data_AF-A0AAN8EIR1-F1
#
_entry.id   AF-A0AAN8EIR1-F1
#
_cell.length_a   1.000
_cell.length_b   1.000
_cell.length_c   1.000
_cell.angle_alpha   90.00
_cell.angle_beta   90.00
_cell.angle_gamma   90.00
#
_symmetry.space_group_name_H-M   'P 1'
#
loop_
_entity.id
_entity.type
_entity.pdbx_description
1 polymer ?
#
loop_
_entity_poly.entity_id
_entity_poly.type
_entity_poly.pdbx_seq_one_letter_code
_entity_poly.pdbx_strand_id
1 'polypeptide(L)'
;MIETKFVEVISSEQPLVVPSPSESGGGQKMHRCPTCQFGVWSNYGDDGDIVRWVRVGTLDDPSKAPPNVHIFTSTKQPWVKLDDNLPIKEESYRREEVWSKASLERREEYVKDLPS
;
A
#
# COMPACT_ATOMS: atom_id res chain seq x y z
N MET A 1 1.01 -3.26 2.83
CA MET A 1 0.35 -2.46 3.87
C MET A 1 0.99 -2.80 5.20
N ILE A 2 1.44 -1.81 5.98
CA ILE A 2 2.01 -2.02 7.32
C ILE A 2 1.46 -0.92 8.24
N GLU A 3 0.99 -1.28 9.42
CA GLU A 3 0.56 -0.32 10.44
C GLU A 3 1.73 0.57 10.85
N THR A 4 1.49 1.87 10.98
CA THR A 4 2.54 2.87 11.23
C THR A 4 3.36 2.57 12.48
N LYS A 5 2.76 1.96 13.51
CA LYS A 5 3.45 1.54 14.75
C LYS A 5 4.55 0.49 14.54
N PHE A 6 4.54 -0.21 13.40
CA PHE A 6 5.56 -1.21 13.03
C PHE A 6 6.59 -0.68 12.03
N VAL A 7 6.58 0.63 11.72
CA VAL A 7 7.49 1.23 10.74
C VAL A 7 8.28 2.37 11.38
N GLU A 8 9.57 2.16 11.54
CA GLU A 8 10.52 3.15 12.05
C GLU A 8 11.34 3.79 10.92
N VAL A 9 11.63 5.09 11.04
CA VAL A 9 12.56 5.79 10.15
C VAL A 9 13.91 5.82 10.83
N ILE A 10 14.85 5.03 10.31
CA ILE A 10 16.22 4.92 10.84
C ILE A 10 17.20 5.94 10.23
N SER A 11 16.79 6.63 9.17
CA SER A 11 17.56 7.72 8.57
C SER A 11 17.54 8.95 9.47
N SER A 12 18.64 9.72 9.48
CA SER A 12 18.67 11.04 10.12
C SER A 12 17.76 12.05 9.43
N GLU A 13 17.46 11.86 8.15
CA GLU A 13 16.58 12.72 7.37
C GLU A 13 15.18 12.13 7.25
N GLN A 14 14.17 12.95 7.57
CA GLN A 14 12.78 12.57 7.39
C GLN A 14 12.38 12.61 5.89
N PRO A 15 11.51 11.71 5.43
CA PRO A 15 10.98 11.77 4.08
C PRO A 15 10.21 13.07 3.81
N LEU A 16 10.35 13.60 2.61
CA LEU A 16 9.51 14.68 2.10
C LEU A 16 8.08 14.16 1.90
N VAL A 17 7.10 14.89 2.44
CA VAL A 17 5.68 14.55 2.29
C VAL A 17 5.10 15.34 1.14
N VAL A 18 4.62 14.64 0.11
CA VAL A 18 4.01 15.23 -1.08
C VAL A 18 2.53 14.84 -1.14
N PRO A 19 1.59 15.77 -0.87
CA PRO A 19 0.17 15.55 -1.11
C PRO A 19 -0.07 15.34 -2.61
N SER A 20 -0.91 14.37 -2.95
CA SER A 20 -1.26 14.05 -4.33
C SER A 20 -2.74 13.64 -4.41
N PRO A 21 -3.49 14.09 -5.42
CA PRO A 21 -4.86 13.65 -5.62
C PRO A 21 -4.92 12.15 -5.93
N SER A 22 -6.08 11.53 -5.66
CA SER A 22 -6.42 10.18 -6.09
C SER A 22 -7.74 10.20 -6.84
N GLU A 23 -7.97 9.25 -7.75
CA GLU A 23 -9.23 9.13 -8.49
C GLU A 23 -10.44 8.91 -7.58
N SER A 24 -10.25 8.27 -6.42
CA SER A 24 -11.29 8.08 -5.41
C SER A 24 -11.70 9.36 -4.67
N GLY A 25 -10.99 10.48 -4.88
CA GLY A 25 -11.21 11.74 -4.18
C GLY A 25 -10.61 11.83 -2.78
N GLY A 26 -10.21 10.70 -2.17
CA GLY A 26 -9.60 10.67 -0.83
C GLY A 26 -8.16 11.20 -0.75
N GLY A 27 -7.48 11.34 -1.89
CA GLY A 27 -6.08 11.77 -1.96
C GLY A 27 -5.09 10.77 -1.37
N GLN A 28 -3.82 11.15 -1.40
CA GLN A 28 -2.73 10.42 -0.77
C GLN A 28 -1.59 11.37 -0.34
N LYS A 29 -0.82 10.94 0.65
CA LYS A 29 0.48 11.52 1.02
C LYS A 29 1.58 10.58 0.58
N MET A 30 2.39 11.00 -0.39
CA MET A 30 3.57 10.25 -0.83
C MET A 30 4.79 10.66 -0.02
N HIS A 31 5.43 9.71 0.65
CA HIS A 31 6.66 9.96 1.41
C HIS A 31 7.86 9.61 0.54
N ARG A 32 8.70 10.60 0.26
CA ARG A 32 9.85 10.49 -0.66
C ARG A 32 11.17 10.72 0.05
N CYS A 33 12.21 9.99 -0.36
CA CYS A 33 13.57 10.29 0.06
C CYS A 33 13.94 11.74 -0.35
N PRO A 34 14.48 12.57 0.55
CA PRO A 34 14.83 13.95 0.22
C PRO A 34 15.93 14.06 -0.84
N THR A 35 16.82 13.06 -0.92
CA THR A 35 17.96 13.06 -1.85
C THR A 35 17.57 12.58 -3.25
N CYS A 36 17.03 11.36 -3.37
CA CYS A 36 16.75 10.75 -4.67
C CYS A 36 15.29 10.89 -5.11
N GLN A 37 14.43 11.46 -4.26
CA GLN A 37 13.00 11.66 -4.52
C GLN A 37 12.18 10.37 -4.72
N PHE A 38 12.79 9.20 -4.52
CA PHE A 38 12.09 7.94 -4.62
C PHE A 38 11.04 7.80 -3.52
N GLY A 39 9.84 7.32 -3.86
CA GLY A 39 8.76 7.12 -2.90
C GLY A 39 9.00 5.90 -2.03
N VAL A 40 9.15 6.07 -0.73
CA VAL A 40 9.38 4.96 0.22
C VAL A 40 8.05 4.30 0.60
N TRP A 41 7.04 5.11 0.94
CA TRP A 41 5.67 4.65 1.16
C TRP A 41 4.64 5.71 0.76
N SER A 42 3.36 5.35 0.83
CA SER A 42 2.22 6.28 0.75
C SER A 42 1.28 6.07 1.95
N ASN A 43 0.56 7.13 2.33
CA ASN A 43 -0.61 7.09 3.19
C ASN A 43 -1.82 7.47 2.31
N TYR A 44 -2.79 6.56 2.14
CA TYR A 44 -4.01 6.83 1.36
C TYR A 44 -5.11 7.37 2.27
N GLY A 45 -5.95 8.27 1.76
CA GLY A 45 -7.01 8.92 2.54
C GLY A 45 -7.85 7.93 3.36
N ASP A 46 -8.28 6.83 2.74
CA ASP A 46 -9.14 5.81 3.36
C ASP A 46 -8.52 5.13 4.61
N ASP A 47 -7.19 5.07 4.71
CA ASP A 47 -6.49 4.47 5.86
C ASP A 47 -5.76 5.52 6.71
N GLY A 48 -5.87 6.82 6.37
CA GLY A 48 -5.21 7.92 7.07
C GLY A 48 -3.70 7.71 7.29
N ASP A 49 -3.21 8.22 8.43
CA ASP A 49 -1.78 8.13 8.81
C ASP A 49 -1.42 6.87 9.60
N ILE A 50 -2.40 6.02 9.92
CA ILE A 50 -2.19 4.82 10.74
C ILE A 50 -1.65 3.63 9.94
N VAL A 51 -1.65 3.72 8.61
CA VAL A 51 -1.18 2.68 7.69
C VAL A 51 -0.24 3.24 6.64
N ARG A 52 0.95 2.63 6.52
CA ARG A 52 1.92 2.90 5.46
C ARG A 52 1.85 1.84 4.37
N TRP A 53 1.63 2.29 3.15
CA TRP A 53 1.67 1.47 1.94
C TRP A 53 3.10 1.49 1.36
N VAL A 54 3.91 0.54 1.85
CA VAL A 54 5.32 0.38 1.46
C VAL A 54 5.43 -0.23 0.06
N ARG A 55 6.36 0.29 -0.74
CA ARG A 55 6.68 -0.26 -2.06
C ARG A 55 7.60 -1.48 -1.89
N VAL A 56 7.09 -2.68 -2.13
CA VAL A 56 7.83 -3.95 -1.90
C VAL A 56 9.19 -3.99 -2.62
N GLY A 57 9.30 -3.39 -3.81
CA GLY A 57 10.56 -3.33 -4.56
C GLY A 57 11.69 -2.54 -3.89
N THR A 58 11.43 -1.83 -2.78
CA THR A 58 12.44 -1.11 -1.99
C THR A 58 12.89 -1.86 -0.75
N LEU A 59 12.38 -3.07 -0.50
CA LEU A 59 12.86 -3.91 0.59
C LEU A 59 14.21 -4.53 0.23
N ASP A 60 15.04 -4.79 1.23
CA ASP A 60 16.31 -5.52 1.03
C ASP A 60 16.07 -6.92 0.44
N ASP A 61 14.95 -7.55 0.81
CA ASP A 61 14.49 -8.82 0.26
C ASP A 61 13.01 -8.74 -0.16
N PRO A 62 12.73 -8.34 -1.42
CA PRO A 62 11.38 -8.24 -1.95
C PRO A 62 10.65 -9.60 -2.04
N SER A 63 11.39 -10.72 -2.06
CA SER A 63 10.81 -12.06 -2.21
C SER A 63 9.94 -12.47 -1.01
N LYS A 64 10.12 -11.81 0.14
CA LYS A 64 9.31 -12.02 1.36
C LYS A 64 7.88 -11.47 1.26
N ALA A 65 7.58 -10.67 0.24
CA ALA A 65 6.27 -10.08 0.06
C ALA A 65 5.78 -10.24 -1.39
N PRO A 66 5.61 -11.48 -1.88
CA PRO A 66 5.03 -11.71 -3.21
C PRO A 66 3.59 -11.18 -3.26
N PRO A 67 3.09 -10.80 -4.44
CA PRO A 67 1.71 -10.34 -4.58
C PRO A 67 0.73 -11.46 -4.22
N ASN A 68 -0.43 -11.08 -3.67
CA ASN A 68 -1.54 -12.01 -3.40
C ASN A 68 -2.74 -11.80 -4.34
N VAL A 69 -2.74 -10.70 -5.12
CA VAL A 69 -3.83 -10.33 -6.03
C VAL A 69 -3.31 -9.31 -7.04
N HIS A 70 -3.83 -9.37 -8.26
CA HIS A 70 -3.69 -8.32 -9.27
C HIS A 70 -5.01 -7.54 -9.38
N ILE A 71 -4.96 -6.21 -9.31
CA ILE A 71 -6.13 -5.32 -9.33
C ILE A 71 -5.97 -4.26 -10.42
N PHE A 72 -7.07 -3.58 -10.78
CA PHE A 72 -7.08 -2.58 -11.86
C PHE A 72 -6.58 -3.11 -13.20
N THR A 73 -6.80 -4.41 -13.45
CA THR A 73 -6.28 -5.08 -14.65
C THR A 73 -7.06 -4.74 -15.93
N SER A 74 -8.22 -4.09 -15.81
CA SER A 74 -8.98 -3.52 -16.93
C SER A 74 -8.14 -2.53 -17.76
N THR A 75 -7.21 -1.81 -17.11
CA THR A 75 -6.34 -0.81 -17.72
C THR A 75 -4.89 -1.29 -17.91
N LYS A 76 -4.63 -2.60 -17.68
CA LYS A 76 -3.30 -3.19 -17.83
C LYS A 76 -2.82 -3.07 -19.28
N GLN A 77 -1.58 -2.58 -19.46
CA GLN A 77 -0.95 -2.56 -20.78
C GLN A 77 -0.84 -3.98 -21.39
N PRO A 78 -1.02 -4.15 -22.71
CA PRO A 78 -1.06 -5.47 -23.33
C PRO A 78 0.20 -6.34 -23.08
N TRP A 79 1.37 -5.73 -22.92
CA TRP A 79 2.64 -6.44 -22.72
C TRP A 79 2.89 -6.95 -21.30
N VAL A 80 2.13 -6.53 -20.30
CA VAL A 80 2.29 -7.03 -18.93
C VAL A 80 1.72 -8.45 -18.87
N LYS A 81 2.48 -9.44 -18.43
CA LYS A 81 1.95 -10.80 -18.19
C LYS A 81 1.68 -10.96 -16.71
N LEU A 82 0.51 -11.46 -16.34
CA LEU A 82 0.14 -11.74 -14.96
C LEU A 82 0.30 -13.24 -14.68
N ASP A 83 0.47 -13.59 -13.41
CA ASP A 83 0.42 -14.98 -12.98
C ASP A 83 -1.05 -15.40 -12.85
N ASP A 84 -1.47 -16.36 -13.68
CA ASP A 84 -2.84 -16.87 -13.71
C ASP A 84 -3.21 -17.66 -12.43
N ASN A 85 -2.23 -17.97 -11.56
CA ASN A 85 -2.47 -18.65 -10.29
C ASN A 85 -2.92 -17.72 -9.15
N LEU A 86 -2.84 -16.40 -9.34
CA LEU A 86 -3.31 -15.42 -8.38
C LEU A 86 -4.67 -14.85 -8.80
N PRO A 87 -5.51 -14.41 -7.85
CA PRO A 87 -6.72 -13.66 -8.18
C PRO A 87 -6.39 -12.45 -9.06
N ILE A 88 -7.06 -12.35 -10.20
CA ILE A 88 -6.99 -11.23 -11.14
C ILE A 88 -8.33 -10.50 -11.08
N LYS A 89 -8.29 -9.20 -10.81
CA LYS A 89 -9.47 -8.33 -10.68
C LYS A 89 -9.34 -7.16 -11.63
N GLU A 90 -10.40 -6.89 -12.38
CA GLU A 90 -10.45 -5.78 -13.33
C GLU A 90 -10.35 -4.42 -12.63
N GLU A 91 -10.89 -4.31 -11.42
CA GLU A 91 -10.90 -3.10 -10.59
C GLU A 91 -10.41 -3.44 -9.16
N SER A 92 -10.83 -2.67 -8.16
CA SER A 92 -10.63 -2.99 -6.74
C SER A 92 -11.39 -4.26 -6.30
N TYR A 93 -11.16 -4.70 -5.07
CA TYR A 93 -11.75 -5.92 -4.50
C TYR A 93 -12.25 -5.69 -3.07
N ARG A 94 -13.16 -6.56 -2.64
CA ARG A 94 -13.57 -6.64 -1.23
C ARG A 94 -12.52 -7.40 -0.44
N ARG A 95 -12.00 -6.79 0.63
CA ARG A 95 -10.89 -7.36 1.43
C ARG A 95 -11.24 -8.77 1.96
N GLU A 96 -12.50 -8.99 2.33
CA GLU A 96 -12.99 -10.25 2.88
C GLU A 96 -12.91 -11.42 1.89
N GLU A 97 -12.80 -11.14 0.58
CA GLU A 97 -12.69 -12.16 -0.46
C GLU A 97 -11.24 -12.62 -0.70
N VAL A 98 -10.24 -11.84 -0.26
CA VAL A 98 -8.83 -12.05 -0.63
C VAL A 98 -7.92 -12.17 0.59
N TRP A 99 -8.20 -11.42 1.65
CA TRP A 99 -7.31 -11.34 2.81
C TRP A 99 -7.45 -12.57 3.69
N SER A 100 -6.33 -12.99 4.29
CA SER A 100 -6.36 -14.05 5.29
C SER A 100 -7.15 -13.61 6.53
N LYS A 101 -7.73 -14.58 7.23
CA LYS A 101 -8.48 -14.33 8.48
C LYS A 101 -7.69 -13.49 9.48
N ALA A 102 -6.41 -13.83 9.69
CA ALA A 102 -5.52 -13.10 10.59
C ALA A 102 -5.31 -11.63 10.16
N SER A 103 -5.31 -11.34 8.85
CA SER A 103 -5.17 -9.96 8.36
C SER A 103 -6.45 -9.16 8.56
N LEU A 104 -7.61 -9.80 8.42
CA LEU A 104 -8.92 -9.19 8.70
C LEU A 104 -9.06 -8.88 10.20
N GLU A 105 -8.73 -9.83 11.07
CA GLU A 105 -8.73 -9.66 12.54
C GLU A 105 -7.80 -8.52 12.97
N ARG A 106 -6.58 -8.47 12.42
CA ARG A 106 -5.63 -7.37 12.68
C ARG A 106 -6.17 -6.03 12.20
N ARG A 107 -6.87 -6.00 11.07
CA ARG A 107 -7.51 -4.79 10.54
C ARG A 107 -8.62 -4.28 11.45
N GLU A 108 -9.50 -5.16 11.92
CA GLU A 108 -10.57 -4.79 12.87
C GLU A 108 -10.02 -4.12 14.14
N GLU A 109 -8.79 -4.42 14.53
CA GLU A 109 -8.12 -3.74 15.64
C GLU A 109 -7.70 -2.31 15.28
N TYR A 110 -6.89 -2.13 14.24
CA TYR A 110 -6.32 -0.80 13.95
C TYR A 110 -7.32 0.19 13.33
N VAL A 111 -8.41 -0.27 12.71
CA VAL A 111 -9.42 0.65 12.15
C VAL A 111 -10.16 1.45 13.22
N LYS A 112 -10.13 0.98 14.48
CA LYS A 112 -10.66 1.74 15.63
C LYS A 112 -9.88 3.04 15.88
N ASP A 113 -8.65 3.12 15.38
CA ASP A 113 -7.78 4.29 15.49
C ASP A 113 -7.92 5.25 14.29
N LEU A 114 -8.78 4.94 13.30
CA LEU A 114 -9.06 5.87 12.21
C LEU A 114 -9.86 7.07 12.73
N PRO A 115 -9.48 8.30 12.35
CA PRO A 115 -10.29 9.47 12.66
C PRO A 115 -11.66 9.34 11.99
N SER A 116 -12.72 9.70 12.74
CA SER A 116 -14.13 9.71 12.31
C SER A 116 -14.41 10.73 11.22
#